data_AF-A0A8T3LZC9-F1
#
_entry.id   AF-A0A8T3LZC9-F1
#
_cell.length_a   1.000
_cell.length_b   1.000
_cell.length_c   1.000
_cell.angle_alpha   90.00
_cell.angle_beta   90.00
_cell.angle_gamma   90.00
#
_symmetry.space_group_name_H-M   'P 1'
#
loop_
_entity.id
_entity.type
_entity.pdbx_description
1 polymer ?
#
loop_
_entity_poly.entity_id
_entity_poly.type
_entity_poly.pdbx_seq_one_letter_code
_entity_poly.pdbx_strand_id
1 'polypeptide(L)'
;MRRRSHLAVTFVALLTVGWSVVTTQPSGSALAADPEAQLAETRAQLADAQSAQQSLAATLERQRSELSQLERTSADLDTKLDLARAELEAVTAEYDRVAGLLEQVRVQITEIEGRIAELHLQIEALDAELIALAADINRRTKDLEERESLLEDHLRSAYERSQTSLLEVLLSADSLDQASTQVGYLMSVSDQDTILAEDIRGIREELETRRETLKDGRRALADARAVARDQEASLTARRDELTVLEAQLGELRVAADRKRAEQEASLNATLEAKGNVEQQVADNEEAAAAAERLAQQLTAQASAQQAAIEEAKRRAAEEAARRAAAEQAARE
;
A
#
# COMPACT_ATOMS: atom_id res chain seq x y z
N MET A 1 21.14 17.50 13.87
CA MET A 1 22.26 18.38 14.29
C MET A 1 22.06 19.76 13.70
N ARG A 2 21.52 20.71 14.47
CA ARG A 2 21.20 22.07 14.03
C ARG A 2 22.47 22.94 14.03
N ARG A 3 22.86 23.48 12.86
CA ARG A 3 23.87 24.54 12.75
C ARG A 3 23.18 25.89 12.97
N ARG A 4 23.54 26.58 14.05
CA ARG A 4 23.17 27.97 14.32
C ARG A 4 24.12 28.88 13.54
N SER A 5 23.60 29.61 12.56
CA SER A 5 24.32 30.70 11.90
C SER A 5 24.18 31.98 12.73
N HIS A 6 25.28 32.40 13.33
CA HIS A 6 25.39 33.69 14.01
C HIS A 6 25.48 34.80 12.95
N LEU A 7 24.40 35.57 12.79
CA LEU A 7 24.46 36.90 12.18
C LEU A 7 24.63 37.90 13.33
N ALA A 8 25.81 38.49 13.41
CA ALA A 8 26.19 39.49 14.38
C ALA A 8 25.38 40.77 14.14
N VAL A 9 24.33 40.96 14.93
CA VAL A 9 23.66 42.26 15.09
C VAL A 9 24.56 43.11 16.00
N THR A 10 25.25 44.07 15.41
CA THR A 10 26.00 45.11 16.13
C THR A 10 25.02 45.98 16.91
N PHE A 11 24.92 45.67 18.20
CA PHE A 11 24.22 46.42 19.23
C PHE A 11 24.91 47.76 19.43
N VAL A 12 24.36 48.86 18.89
CA VAL A 12 24.81 50.22 19.23
C VAL A 12 24.09 50.61 20.52
N ALA A 13 24.81 50.48 21.64
CA ALA A 13 24.41 51.03 22.92
C ALA A 13 24.50 52.56 22.87
N LEU A 14 23.38 53.26 23.08
CA LEU A 14 23.36 54.71 23.23
C LEU A 14 22.78 55.08 24.61
N LEU A 15 23.71 55.55 25.43
CA LEU A 15 23.61 56.15 26.75
C LEU A 15 22.38 57.06 26.93
N THR A 16 21.60 56.75 27.96
CA THR A 16 20.69 57.68 28.63
C THR A 16 21.51 58.74 29.38
N VAL A 17 21.56 59.98 28.87
CA VAL A 17 22.02 61.13 29.66
C VAL A 17 20.80 61.80 30.28
N GLY A 18 20.70 61.66 31.60
CA GLY A 18 19.66 62.25 32.43
C GLY A 18 19.74 63.77 32.47
N TRP A 19 18.58 64.38 32.27
CA TRP A 19 18.31 65.80 32.46
C TRP A 19 18.42 66.13 33.96
N SER A 20 19.27 67.08 34.34
CA SER A 20 19.23 67.70 35.67
C SER A 20 19.60 69.18 35.54
N VAL A 21 18.58 70.02 35.68
CA VAL A 21 18.68 71.47 35.79
C VAL A 21 18.89 71.79 37.27
N VAL A 22 20.06 72.32 37.65
CA VAL A 22 20.19 73.21 38.82
C VAL A 22 21.25 74.28 38.50
N THR A 23 20.85 75.52 38.80
CA THR A 23 21.48 76.83 38.62
C THR A 23 22.74 77.04 39.49
N THR A 24 23.76 77.74 38.97
CA THR A 24 24.41 78.96 39.55
C THR A 24 25.75 79.31 38.87
N GLN A 25 25.79 80.48 38.23
CA GLN A 25 26.87 81.46 37.95
C GLN A 25 28.29 81.07 37.43
N PRO A 26 28.93 81.98 36.64
CA PRO A 26 29.98 81.66 35.68
C PRO A 26 31.38 82.03 36.17
N SER A 27 32.37 81.16 35.94
CA SER A 27 33.80 81.49 35.75
C SER A 27 34.58 80.21 35.49
N GLY A 28 35.31 80.15 34.38
CA GLY A 28 36.29 79.10 34.11
C GLY A 28 35.93 78.23 32.92
N SER A 29 36.45 78.62 31.75
CA SER A 29 36.94 77.81 30.63
C SER A 29 36.55 76.32 30.63
N ALA A 30 35.26 76.02 30.51
CA ALA A 30 34.88 74.82 29.78
C ALA A 30 35.25 75.10 28.33
N LEU A 31 36.00 74.20 27.68
CA LEU A 31 35.91 74.07 26.23
C LEU A 31 34.43 73.81 25.94
N ALA A 32 33.68 74.88 25.70
CA ALA A 32 32.36 74.80 25.12
C ALA A 32 32.59 74.08 23.80
N ALA A 33 32.13 72.84 23.71
CA ALA A 33 32.12 72.12 22.47
C ALA A 33 31.51 73.05 21.41
N ASP A 34 32.26 73.26 20.32
CA ASP A 34 31.88 74.19 19.28
C ASP A 34 30.47 73.80 18.78
N PRO A 35 29.46 74.68 18.92
CA PRO A 35 28.08 74.34 18.55
C PRO A 35 27.97 73.98 17.06
N GLU A 36 28.88 74.49 16.21
CA GLU A 36 28.96 74.08 14.80
C GLU A 36 29.48 72.65 14.63
N ALA A 37 30.39 72.19 15.48
CA ALA A 37 30.89 70.80 15.48
C ALA A 37 29.82 69.81 15.96
N GLN A 38 29.01 70.16 16.97
CA GLN A 38 27.90 69.34 17.44
C GLN A 38 26.79 69.20 16.37
N LEU A 39 26.52 70.26 15.62
CA LEU A 39 25.58 70.23 14.49
C LEU A 39 26.13 69.34 13.35
N ALA A 40 27.43 69.40 13.07
CA ALA A 40 28.06 68.54 12.07
C ALA A 40 27.98 67.05 12.45
N GLU A 41 28.19 66.72 13.73
CA GLU A 41 28.03 65.36 14.26
C GLU A 41 26.57 64.87 14.17
N THR A 42 25.61 65.70 14.56
CA THR A 42 24.17 65.35 14.47
C THR A 42 23.73 65.15 13.01
N ARG A 43 24.28 65.93 12.06
CA ARG A 43 24.03 65.76 10.63
C ARG A 43 24.69 64.50 10.05
N ALA A 44 25.88 64.13 10.51
CA ALA A 44 26.51 62.86 10.14
C ALA A 44 25.69 61.67 10.64
N GLN A 45 25.24 61.71 11.91
CA GLN A 45 24.35 60.70 12.47
C GLN A 45 23.01 60.61 11.72
N LEU A 46 22.47 61.74 11.27
CA LEU A 46 21.26 61.76 10.43
C LEU A 46 21.51 61.12 9.06
N ALA A 47 22.63 61.39 8.41
CA ALA A 47 22.98 60.80 7.11
C ALA A 47 23.19 59.27 7.23
N ASP A 48 23.81 58.81 8.32
CA ASP A 48 23.97 57.39 8.63
C ASP A 48 22.60 56.73 8.91
N ALA A 49 21.73 57.39 9.68
CA ALA A 49 20.38 56.92 9.94
C ALA A 49 19.52 56.84 8.67
N GLN A 50 19.63 57.82 7.76
CA GLN A 50 18.95 57.79 6.45
C GLN A 50 19.48 56.66 5.56
N SER A 51 20.79 56.42 5.57
CA SER A 51 21.40 55.31 4.83
C SER A 51 20.96 53.95 5.38
N ALA A 52 20.87 53.82 6.69
CA ALA A 52 20.32 52.63 7.36
C ALA A 52 18.82 52.43 7.05
N GLN A 53 18.04 53.51 6.97
CA GLN A 53 16.63 53.44 6.57
C GLN A 53 16.48 52.95 5.12
N GLN A 54 17.31 53.44 4.19
CA GLN A 54 17.26 53.02 2.78
C GLN A 54 17.64 51.54 2.62
N SER A 55 18.66 51.06 3.33
CA SER A 55 19.07 49.65 3.28
C SER A 55 18.03 48.71 3.88
N LEU A 56 17.36 49.15 4.96
CA LEU A 56 16.26 48.41 5.58
C LEU A 56 15.01 48.39 4.70
N ALA A 57 14.68 49.50 4.03
CA ALA A 57 13.59 49.56 3.05
C ALA A 57 13.83 48.59 1.88
N ALA A 58 15.05 48.55 1.33
CA ALA A 58 15.43 47.60 0.28
C ALA A 58 15.35 46.13 0.76
N THR A 59 15.65 45.88 2.04
CA THR A 59 15.55 44.54 2.64
C THR A 59 14.10 44.11 2.79
N LEU A 60 13.22 45.00 3.28
CA LEU A 60 11.78 44.76 3.39
C LEU A 60 11.13 44.53 2.02
N GLU A 61 11.53 45.27 0.98
CA GLU A 61 11.04 45.05 -0.38
C GLU A 61 11.43 43.66 -0.90
N ARG A 62 12.68 43.24 -0.68
CA ARG A 62 13.13 41.89 -1.04
C ARG A 62 12.35 40.81 -0.30
N GLN A 63 12.15 40.94 1.01
CA GLN A 63 11.41 39.97 1.82
C GLN A 63 9.92 39.92 1.44
N ARG A 64 9.30 41.07 1.13
CA ARG A 64 7.92 41.11 0.61
C ARG A 64 7.80 40.40 -0.73
N SER A 65 8.79 40.57 -1.61
CA SER A 65 8.85 39.80 -2.86
C SER A 65 9.01 38.31 -2.59
N GLU A 66 9.83 37.91 -1.62
CA GLU A 66 10.01 36.52 -1.20
C GLU A 66 8.71 35.93 -0.63
N LEU A 67 7.99 36.66 0.22
CA LEU A 67 6.66 36.28 0.70
C LEU A 67 5.68 36.07 -0.45
N SER A 68 5.62 36.99 -1.42
CA SER A 68 4.75 36.82 -2.58
C SER A 68 5.10 35.59 -3.42
N GLN A 69 6.40 35.24 -3.53
CA GLN A 69 6.83 34.01 -4.19
C GLN A 69 6.44 32.77 -3.38
N LEU A 70 6.59 32.79 -2.05
CA LEU A 70 6.16 31.72 -1.15
C LEU A 70 4.64 31.53 -1.18
N GLU A 71 3.86 32.61 -1.26
CA GLU A 71 2.40 32.55 -1.41
C GLU A 71 1.99 31.87 -2.73
N ARG A 72 2.65 32.23 -3.85
CA ARG A 72 2.43 31.55 -5.13
C ARG A 72 2.81 30.07 -5.07
N THR A 73 3.91 29.77 -4.38
CA THR A 73 4.38 28.40 -4.17
C THR A 73 3.40 27.62 -3.30
N SER A 74 2.83 28.24 -2.27
CA SER A 74 1.77 27.67 -1.43
C SER A 74 0.52 27.36 -2.25
N ALA A 75 0.08 28.29 -3.10
CA ALA A 75 -1.08 28.07 -3.96
C ALA A 75 -0.85 26.94 -4.98
N ASP A 76 0.34 26.87 -5.58
CA ASP A 76 0.73 25.75 -6.45
C ASP A 76 0.76 24.42 -5.68
N LEU A 77 1.30 24.41 -4.46
CA LEU A 77 1.29 23.23 -3.59
C LEU A 77 -0.12 22.80 -3.20
N ASP A 78 -1.04 23.73 -2.93
CA ASP A 78 -2.44 23.42 -2.66
C ASP A 78 -3.09 22.71 -3.85
N THR A 79 -2.86 23.20 -5.08
CA THR A 79 -3.37 22.51 -6.29
C THR A 79 -2.76 21.12 -6.48
N LYS A 80 -1.46 20.97 -6.18
CA LYS A 80 -0.78 19.66 -6.20
C LYS A 80 -1.30 18.72 -5.12
N LEU A 81 -1.67 19.25 -3.95
CA LEU A 81 -2.27 18.48 -2.85
C LEU A 81 -3.67 17.98 -3.21
N ASP A 82 -4.48 18.80 -3.87
CA ASP A 82 -5.80 18.37 -4.32
C ASP A 82 -5.69 17.27 -5.39
N LEU A 83 -4.78 17.42 -6.36
CA LEU A 83 -4.49 16.39 -7.34
C LEU A 83 -3.97 15.10 -6.67
N ALA A 84 -3.04 15.25 -5.74
CA ALA A 84 -2.51 14.17 -4.93
C ALA A 84 -3.55 13.42 -4.11
N ARG A 85 -4.50 14.13 -3.51
CA ARG A 85 -5.63 13.55 -2.77
C ARG A 85 -6.50 12.72 -3.69
N ALA A 86 -6.83 13.24 -4.87
CA ALA A 86 -7.57 12.50 -5.88
C ALA A 86 -6.83 11.24 -6.34
N GLU A 87 -5.50 11.34 -6.53
CA GLU A 87 -4.67 10.17 -6.87
C GLU A 87 -4.61 9.15 -5.71
N LEU A 88 -4.56 9.61 -4.46
CA LEU A 88 -4.57 8.73 -3.28
C LEU A 88 -5.93 8.04 -3.14
N GLU A 89 -7.03 8.74 -3.35
CA GLU A 89 -8.38 8.16 -3.40
C GLU A 89 -8.48 7.09 -4.50
N ALA A 90 -7.92 7.36 -5.69
CA ALA A 90 -7.86 6.38 -6.77
C ALA A 90 -7.02 5.14 -6.38
N VAL A 91 -5.88 5.34 -5.72
CA VAL A 91 -5.03 4.23 -5.21
C VAL A 91 -5.75 3.45 -4.11
N THR A 92 -6.48 4.11 -3.21
CA THR A 92 -7.30 3.45 -2.19
C THR A 92 -8.43 2.63 -2.82
N ALA A 93 -9.10 3.17 -3.84
CA ALA A 93 -10.12 2.42 -4.58
C ALA A 93 -9.54 1.18 -5.28
N GLU A 94 -8.36 1.29 -5.89
CA GLU A 94 -7.67 0.14 -6.49
C GLU A 94 -7.22 -0.85 -5.40
N TYR A 95 -6.74 -0.37 -4.26
CA TYR A 95 -6.39 -1.21 -3.12
C TYR A 95 -7.60 -2.03 -2.62
N ASP A 96 -8.75 -1.39 -2.42
CA ASP A 96 -9.98 -2.06 -1.97
C ASP A 96 -10.47 -3.07 -3.01
N ARG A 97 -10.35 -2.73 -4.30
CA ARG A 97 -10.66 -3.64 -5.40
C ARG A 97 -9.74 -4.88 -5.38
N VAL A 98 -8.42 -4.69 -5.28
CA VAL A 98 -7.44 -5.79 -5.23
C VAL A 98 -7.63 -6.63 -3.97
N ALA A 99 -7.88 -6.00 -2.81
CA ALA A 99 -8.18 -6.70 -1.56
C ALA A 99 -9.46 -7.54 -1.68
N GLY A 100 -10.50 -7.02 -2.34
CA GLY A 100 -11.72 -7.76 -2.62
C GLY A 100 -11.49 -8.96 -3.54
N LEU A 101 -10.69 -8.79 -4.61
CA LEU A 101 -10.30 -9.90 -5.50
C LEU A 101 -9.49 -10.97 -4.74
N LEU A 102 -8.59 -10.56 -3.86
CA LEU A 102 -7.78 -11.45 -3.04
C LEU A 102 -8.66 -12.34 -2.14
N GLU A 103 -9.64 -11.76 -1.46
CA GLU A 103 -10.60 -12.54 -0.66
C GLU A 103 -11.46 -13.48 -1.51
N GLN A 104 -11.89 -13.04 -2.70
CA GLN A 104 -12.60 -13.91 -3.64
C GLN A 104 -11.75 -15.12 -4.07
N VAL A 105 -10.47 -14.89 -4.39
CA VAL A 105 -9.54 -15.96 -4.76
C VAL A 105 -9.30 -16.92 -3.58
N ARG A 106 -9.18 -16.42 -2.35
CA ARG A 106 -9.07 -17.26 -1.14
C ARG A 106 -10.27 -18.17 -0.96
N VAL A 107 -11.48 -17.64 -1.12
CA VAL A 107 -12.72 -18.44 -1.07
C VAL A 107 -12.72 -19.51 -2.16
N GLN A 108 -12.39 -19.14 -3.40
CA GLN A 108 -12.31 -20.10 -4.51
C GLN A 108 -11.28 -21.21 -4.27
N ILE A 109 -10.13 -20.89 -3.68
CA ILE A 109 -9.12 -21.89 -3.29
C ILE A 109 -9.73 -22.90 -2.33
N THR A 110 -10.38 -22.44 -1.25
CA THR A 110 -11.02 -23.35 -0.27
C THR A 110 -12.13 -24.20 -0.90
N GLU A 111 -12.92 -23.64 -1.80
CA GLU A 111 -13.95 -24.38 -2.53
C GLU A 111 -13.36 -25.44 -3.48
N ILE A 112 -12.24 -25.15 -4.14
CA ILE A 112 -11.55 -26.11 -5.01
C ILE A 112 -10.91 -27.21 -4.16
N GLU A 113 -10.26 -26.87 -3.04
CA GLU A 113 -9.69 -27.84 -2.10
C GLU A 113 -10.75 -28.81 -1.58
N GLY A 114 -11.93 -28.30 -1.20
CA GLY A 114 -13.06 -29.13 -0.78
C GLY A 114 -13.53 -30.08 -1.88
N ARG A 115 -13.66 -29.59 -3.13
CA ARG A 115 -14.05 -30.41 -4.28
C ARG A 115 -13.02 -31.48 -4.61
N ILE A 116 -11.73 -31.17 -4.55
CA ILE A 116 -10.65 -32.15 -4.77
C ILE A 116 -10.71 -33.24 -3.69
N ALA A 117 -10.88 -32.87 -2.42
CA ALA A 117 -10.97 -33.84 -1.34
C ALA A 117 -12.16 -34.80 -1.51
N GLU A 118 -13.33 -34.26 -1.88
CA GLU A 118 -14.51 -35.07 -2.18
C GLU A 118 -14.27 -35.99 -3.39
N LEU A 119 -13.68 -35.47 -4.46
CA LEU A 119 -13.38 -36.23 -5.67
C LEU A 119 -12.38 -37.37 -5.40
N HIS A 120 -11.37 -37.14 -4.55
CA HIS A 120 -10.43 -38.19 -4.13
C HIS A 120 -11.13 -39.32 -3.36
N LEU A 121 -12.03 -38.98 -2.43
CA LEU A 121 -12.82 -40.00 -1.73
C LEU A 121 -13.70 -40.82 -2.69
N GLN A 122 -14.32 -40.16 -3.68
CA GLN A 122 -15.10 -40.84 -4.71
C GLN A 122 -14.23 -41.77 -5.59
N ILE A 123 -13.02 -41.31 -5.95
CA ILE A 123 -12.05 -42.11 -6.71
C ILE A 123 -11.60 -43.34 -5.91
N GLU A 124 -11.29 -43.19 -4.63
CA GLU A 124 -10.88 -44.29 -3.75
C GLU A 124 -12.00 -45.33 -3.58
N ALA A 125 -13.23 -44.87 -3.36
CA ALA A 125 -14.39 -45.74 -3.25
C ALA A 125 -14.64 -46.53 -4.55
N LEU A 126 -14.62 -45.84 -5.70
CA LEU A 126 -14.83 -46.48 -7.00
C LEU A 126 -13.69 -47.46 -7.34
N ASP A 127 -12.43 -47.12 -7.05
CA ASP A 127 -11.29 -48.01 -7.28
C ASP A 127 -11.43 -49.31 -6.44
N ALA A 128 -11.82 -49.18 -5.17
CA ALA A 128 -12.08 -50.33 -4.30
C ALA A 128 -13.23 -51.22 -4.80
N GLU A 129 -14.35 -50.61 -5.24
CA GLU A 129 -15.48 -51.32 -5.83
C GLU A 129 -15.07 -52.09 -7.10
N LEU A 130 -14.27 -51.48 -7.97
CA LEU A 130 -13.79 -52.12 -9.20
C LEU A 130 -12.79 -53.25 -8.93
N ILE A 131 -11.95 -53.13 -7.89
CA ILE A 131 -11.07 -54.22 -7.43
C ILE A 131 -11.92 -55.40 -6.94
N ALA A 132 -12.95 -55.12 -6.12
CA ALA A 132 -13.86 -56.16 -5.62
C ALA A 132 -14.63 -56.84 -6.76
N LEU A 133 -15.14 -56.08 -7.73
CA LEU A 133 -15.83 -56.60 -8.90
C LEU A 133 -14.91 -57.46 -9.78
N ALA A 134 -13.67 -57.03 -9.99
CA ALA A 134 -12.68 -57.82 -10.74
C ALA A 134 -12.34 -59.15 -10.04
N ALA A 135 -12.21 -59.14 -8.71
CA ALA A 135 -12.00 -60.35 -7.93
C ALA A 135 -13.22 -61.30 -8.02
N ASP A 136 -14.44 -60.75 -8.00
CA ASP A 136 -15.67 -61.50 -8.13
C ASP A 136 -15.83 -62.15 -9.51
N ILE A 137 -15.53 -61.41 -10.59
CA ILE A 137 -15.47 -61.92 -11.96
C ILE A 137 -14.49 -63.09 -12.06
N ASN A 138 -13.31 -62.99 -11.45
CA ASN A 138 -12.32 -64.06 -11.46
C ASN A 138 -12.82 -65.32 -10.74
N ARG A 139 -13.50 -65.17 -9.59
CA ARG A 139 -14.10 -66.31 -8.88
C ARG A 139 -15.21 -66.96 -9.70
N ARG A 140 -16.13 -66.17 -10.24
CA ARG A 140 -17.23 -66.64 -11.11
C ARG A 140 -16.73 -67.31 -12.39
N THR A 141 -15.62 -66.83 -12.95
CA THR A 141 -15.00 -67.46 -14.13
C THR A 141 -14.48 -68.85 -13.81
N LYS A 142 -13.83 -69.06 -12.65
CA LYS A 142 -13.41 -70.41 -12.21
C LYS A 142 -14.59 -71.34 -11.94
N ASP A 143 -15.63 -70.81 -11.28
CA ASP A 143 -16.88 -71.51 -10.98
C ASP A 143 -17.60 -71.98 -12.25
N LEU A 144 -17.52 -71.17 -13.31
CA LEU A 144 -17.99 -71.51 -14.66
C LEU A 144 -17.13 -72.61 -15.29
N GLU A 145 -15.79 -72.47 -15.28
CA GLU A 145 -14.87 -73.47 -15.84
C GLU A 145 -15.05 -74.85 -15.20
N GLU A 146 -15.23 -74.91 -13.87
CA GLU A 146 -15.49 -76.16 -13.13
C GLU A 146 -16.82 -76.81 -13.57
N ARG A 147 -17.88 -76.02 -13.76
CA ARG A 147 -19.18 -76.52 -14.22
C ARG A 147 -19.16 -76.97 -15.67
N GLU A 148 -18.49 -76.22 -16.54
CA GLU A 148 -18.30 -76.58 -17.94
C GLU A 148 -17.55 -77.91 -18.07
N SER A 149 -16.49 -78.11 -17.26
CA SER A 149 -15.76 -79.38 -17.20
C SER A 149 -16.66 -80.53 -16.73
N LEU A 150 -17.49 -80.30 -15.70
CA LEU A 150 -18.41 -81.33 -15.20
C LEU A 150 -19.43 -81.74 -16.27
N LEU A 151 -20.02 -80.75 -16.96
CA LEU A 151 -20.97 -81.01 -18.04
C LEU A 151 -20.29 -81.74 -19.22
N GLU A 152 -19.05 -81.38 -19.57
CA GLU A 152 -18.29 -82.06 -20.60
C GLU A 152 -18.05 -83.54 -20.26
N ASP A 153 -17.66 -83.83 -19.03
CA ASP A 153 -17.44 -85.21 -18.56
C ASP A 153 -18.74 -86.03 -18.56
N HIS A 154 -19.86 -85.43 -18.16
CA HIS A 154 -21.18 -86.06 -18.24
C HIS A 154 -21.59 -86.34 -19.68
N LEU A 155 -21.43 -85.37 -20.59
CA LEU A 155 -21.73 -85.52 -22.02
C LEU A 155 -20.85 -86.59 -22.68
N ARG A 156 -19.56 -86.64 -22.36
CA ARG A 156 -18.63 -87.67 -22.84
C ARG A 156 -19.08 -89.05 -22.36
N SER A 157 -19.38 -89.18 -21.07
CA SER A 157 -19.85 -90.43 -20.47
C SER A 157 -21.21 -90.88 -21.04
N ALA A 158 -22.10 -89.94 -21.34
CA ALA A 158 -23.38 -90.22 -22.00
C ALA A 158 -23.16 -90.69 -23.46
N TYR A 159 -22.25 -90.05 -24.20
CA TYR A 159 -21.91 -90.43 -25.57
C TYR A 159 -21.29 -91.83 -25.64
N GLU A 160 -20.32 -92.14 -24.78
CA GLU A 160 -19.71 -93.48 -24.70
C GLU A 160 -20.76 -94.57 -24.42
N ARG A 161 -21.70 -94.29 -23.51
CA ARG A 161 -22.80 -95.21 -23.18
C ARG A 161 -23.92 -95.28 -24.23
N SER A 162 -24.09 -94.25 -25.06
CA SER A 162 -25.11 -94.23 -26.12
C SER A 162 -24.88 -95.28 -27.22
N GLN A 163 -23.67 -95.85 -27.29
CA GLN A 163 -23.35 -96.98 -28.14
C GLN A 163 -24.03 -98.28 -27.68
N THR A 164 -24.54 -98.33 -26.45
CA THR A 164 -25.41 -99.40 -25.93
C THR A 164 -26.85 -98.92 -25.98
N SER A 165 -27.73 -99.65 -26.67
CA SER A 165 -29.12 -99.24 -26.82
C SER A 165 -29.84 -99.23 -25.47
N LEU A 166 -30.74 -98.26 -25.22
CA LEU A 166 -31.59 -98.27 -24.01
C LEU A 166 -32.40 -99.57 -23.92
N LEU A 167 -32.80 -100.15 -25.05
CA LEU A 167 -33.45 -101.46 -25.10
C LEU A 167 -32.49 -102.58 -24.72
N GLU A 168 -31.22 -102.48 -25.08
CA GLU A 168 -30.20 -103.46 -24.73
C GLU A 168 -29.87 -103.40 -23.22
N VAL A 169 -29.77 -102.20 -22.64
CA VAL A 169 -29.61 -101.98 -21.19
C VAL A 169 -30.82 -102.53 -20.41
N LEU A 170 -32.03 -102.33 -20.92
CA LEU A 170 -33.26 -102.88 -20.33
C LEU A 170 -33.33 -104.41 -20.45
N LEU A 171 -32.89 -104.98 -21.58
CA LEU A 171 -32.86 -106.42 -21.83
C LEU A 171 -31.71 -107.14 -21.09
N SER A 172 -30.65 -106.44 -20.71
CA SER A 172 -29.53 -106.96 -19.93
C SER A 172 -29.73 -106.93 -18.42
N ALA A 173 -30.83 -106.33 -17.92
CA ALA A 173 -31.10 -106.24 -16.49
C ALA A 173 -31.56 -107.58 -15.90
N ASP A 174 -31.06 -107.94 -14.71
CA ASP A 174 -31.39 -109.20 -14.02
C ASP A 174 -32.82 -109.21 -13.45
N SER A 175 -33.46 -108.03 -13.30
CA SER A 175 -34.83 -107.90 -12.81
C SER A 175 -35.53 -106.61 -13.28
N LEU A 176 -36.87 -106.60 -13.25
CA LEU A 176 -37.70 -105.42 -13.54
C LEU A 176 -37.43 -104.25 -12.59
N ASP A 177 -37.08 -104.53 -11.33
CA ASP A 177 -36.73 -103.51 -10.32
C ASP A 177 -35.40 -102.82 -10.65
N GLN A 178 -34.40 -103.60 -11.06
CA GLN A 178 -33.12 -103.09 -11.54
C GLN A 178 -33.28 -102.28 -12.83
N ALA A 179 -34.11 -102.75 -13.77
CA ALA A 179 -34.40 -102.04 -15.01
C ALA A 179 -35.07 -100.67 -14.76
N SER A 180 -36.06 -100.61 -13.87
CA SER A 180 -36.73 -99.36 -13.47
C SER A 180 -35.77 -98.40 -12.77
N THR A 181 -34.90 -98.90 -11.90
CA THR A 181 -33.90 -98.10 -11.19
C THR A 181 -32.87 -97.51 -12.16
N GLN A 182 -32.40 -98.30 -13.13
CA GLN A 182 -31.43 -97.87 -14.14
C GLN A 182 -32.01 -96.76 -15.05
N VAL A 183 -33.27 -96.88 -15.46
CA VAL A 183 -33.98 -95.85 -16.25
C VAL A 183 -34.21 -94.58 -15.42
N GLY A 184 -34.65 -94.72 -14.18
CA GLY A 184 -34.86 -93.57 -13.28
C GLY A 184 -33.57 -92.80 -13.01
N TYR A 185 -32.43 -93.50 -12.89
CA TYR A 185 -31.11 -92.87 -12.79
C TYR A 185 -30.70 -92.13 -14.07
N LEU A 186 -30.93 -92.72 -15.26
CA LEU A 186 -30.64 -92.06 -16.54
C LEU A 186 -31.46 -90.78 -16.75
N MET A 187 -32.74 -90.81 -16.40
CA MET A 187 -33.61 -89.62 -16.47
C MET A 187 -33.17 -88.54 -15.48
N SER A 188 -32.84 -88.91 -14.23
CA SER A 188 -32.42 -87.92 -13.23
C SER A 188 -31.08 -87.25 -13.56
N VAL A 189 -30.14 -87.97 -14.17
CA VAL A 189 -28.89 -87.40 -14.68
C VAL A 189 -29.17 -86.42 -15.83
N SER A 190 -30.06 -86.78 -16.76
CA SER A 190 -30.44 -85.87 -17.86
C SER A 190 -31.11 -84.57 -17.38
N ASP A 191 -31.94 -84.66 -16.33
CA ASP A 191 -32.55 -83.48 -15.72
C ASP A 191 -31.48 -82.61 -15.03
N GLN A 192 -30.53 -83.22 -14.31
CA GLN A 192 -29.40 -82.53 -13.68
C GLN A 192 -28.49 -81.85 -14.71
N ASP A 193 -28.21 -82.50 -15.84
CA ASP A 193 -27.41 -81.93 -16.93
C ASP A 193 -28.10 -80.75 -17.60
N THR A 194 -29.44 -80.79 -17.71
CA THR A 194 -30.22 -79.67 -18.23
C THR A 194 -30.14 -78.47 -17.29
N ILE A 195 -30.29 -78.68 -15.98
CA ILE A 195 -30.13 -77.64 -14.95
C ILE A 195 -28.70 -77.07 -14.97
N LEU A 196 -27.68 -77.93 -15.03
CA LEU A 196 -26.28 -77.52 -15.11
C LEU A 196 -26.00 -76.66 -16.36
N ALA A 197 -26.55 -77.05 -17.51
CA ALA A 197 -26.42 -76.27 -18.74
C ALA A 197 -27.13 -74.91 -18.67
N GLU A 198 -28.27 -74.82 -17.98
CA GLU A 198 -28.97 -73.56 -17.72
C GLU A 198 -28.16 -72.66 -16.76
N ASP A 199 -27.61 -73.22 -15.68
CA ASP A 199 -26.72 -72.51 -14.75
C ASP A 199 -25.48 -71.96 -15.47
N ILE A 200 -24.84 -72.76 -16.33
CA ILE A 200 -23.69 -72.33 -17.15
C ILE A 200 -24.07 -71.16 -18.04
N ARG A 201 -25.23 -71.20 -18.72
CA ARG A 201 -25.71 -70.07 -19.52
C ARG A 201 -25.93 -68.83 -18.67
N GLY A 202 -26.60 -68.96 -17.53
CA GLY A 202 -26.84 -67.85 -16.60
C GLY A 202 -25.54 -67.21 -16.09
N ILE A 203 -24.55 -68.02 -15.70
CA ILE A 203 -23.24 -67.52 -15.23
C ILE A 203 -22.49 -66.81 -16.37
N ARG A 204 -22.56 -67.32 -17.61
CA ARG A 204 -21.94 -66.65 -18.77
C ARG A 204 -22.53 -65.27 -19.02
N GLU A 205 -23.86 -65.14 -19.01
CA GLU A 205 -24.56 -63.87 -19.19
C GLU A 205 -24.26 -62.88 -18.04
N GLU A 206 -24.22 -63.36 -16.79
CA GLU A 206 -23.83 -62.57 -15.63
C GLU A 206 -22.39 -62.05 -15.76
N LEU A 207 -21.45 -62.92 -16.14
CA LEU A 207 -20.04 -62.58 -16.34
C LEU A 207 -19.84 -61.55 -17.46
N GLU A 208 -20.59 -61.67 -18.56
CA GLU A 208 -20.56 -60.69 -19.65
C GLU A 208 -20.95 -59.30 -19.14
N THR A 209 -22.10 -59.22 -18.45
CA THR A 209 -22.62 -57.97 -17.87
C THR A 209 -21.63 -57.36 -16.85
N ARG A 210 -21.06 -58.18 -15.97
CA ARG A 210 -20.07 -57.73 -14.98
C ARG A 210 -18.79 -57.24 -15.64
N ARG A 211 -18.30 -57.91 -16.68
CA ARG A 211 -17.10 -57.50 -17.44
C ARG A 211 -17.31 -56.17 -18.16
N GLU A 212 -18.50 -55.96 -18.72
CA GLU A 212 -18.87 -54.66 -19.31
C GLU A 212 -18.94 -53.57 -18.23
N THR A 213 -19.60 -53.83 -17.11
CA THR A 213 -19.67 -52.91 -15.96
C THR A 213 -18.26 -52.55 -15.45
N LEU A 214 -17.35 -53.52 -15.34
CA LEU A 214 -15.96 -53.28 -14.94
C LEU A 214 -15.22 -52.41 -15.95
N LYS A 215 -15.42 -52.63 -17.25
CA LYS A 215 -14.79 -51.84 -18.31
C LYS A 215 -15.25 -50.38 -18.27
N ASP A 216 -16.55 -50.15 -18.13
CA ASP A 216 -17.10 -48.81 -18.07
C ASP A 216 -16.75 -48.11 -16.75
N GLY A 217 -16.77 -48.82 -15.63
CA GLY A 217 -16.28 -48.31 -14.35
C GLY A 217 -14.80 -47.90 -14.41
N ARG A 218 -13.93 -48.68 -15.08
CA ARG A 218 -12.53 -48.29 -15.29
C ARG A 218 -12.37 -47.03 -16.14
N ARG A 219 -13.25 -46.81 -17.12
CA ARG A 219 -13.27 -45.56 -17.91
C ARG A 219 -13.69 -44.39 -17.03
N ALA A 220 -14.79 -44.53 -16.29
CA ALA A 220 -15.27 -43.50 -15.36
C ALA A 220 -14.21 -43.15 -14.30
N LEU A 221 -13.49 -44.14 -13.78
CA LEU A 221 -12.37 -43.92 -12.85
C LEU A 221 -11.22 -43.14 -13.51
N ALA A 222 -10.87 -43.47 -14.75
CA ALA A 222 -9.83 -42.75 -15.49
C ALA A 222 -10.23 -41.28 -15.75
N ASP A 223 -11.50 -41.05 -16.10
CA ASP A 223 -12.06 -39.72 -16.32
C ASP A 223 -12.08 -38.93 -15.01
N ALA A 224 -12.52 -39.52 -13.90
CA ALA A 224 -12.49 -38.89 -12.57
C ALA A 224 -11.07 -38.49 -12.16
N ARG A 225 -10.07 -39.36 -12.40
CA ARG A 225 -8.64 -39.06 -12.16
C ARG A 225 -8.09 -37.96 -13.09
N ALA A 226 -8.65 -37.79 -14.29
CA ALA A 226 -8.29 -36.68 -15.16
C ALA A 226 -8.86 -35.36 -14.61
N VAL A 227 -10.15 -35.35 -14.25
CA VAL A 227 -10.81 -34.19 -13.62
C VAL A 227 -10.09 -33.76 -12.33
N ALA A 228 -9.66 -34.72 -11.50
CA ALA A 228 -8.91 -34.41 -10.28
C ALA A 228 -7.59 -33.68 -10.59
N ARG A 229 -6.83 -34.16 -11.57
CA ARG A 229 -5.58 -33.51 -12.01
C ARG A 229 -5.82 -32.12 -12.58
N ASP A 230 -6.89 -31.92 -13.34
CA ASP A 230 -7.26 -30.61 -13.86
C ASP A 230 -7.64 -29.63 -12.73
N GLN A 231 -8.36 -30.11 -11.71
CA GLN A 231 -8.67 -29.32 -10.52
C GLN A 231 -7.42 -28.97 -9.69
N GLU A 232 -6.48 -29.91 -9.52
CA GLU A 232 -5.20 -29.65 -8.85
C GLU A 232 -4.34 -28.62 -9.59
N ALA A 233 -4.33 -28.69 -10.93
CA ALA A 233 -3.68 -27.68 -11.76
C ALA A 233 -4.35 -26.31 -11.62
N SER A 234 -5.69 -26.26 -11.60
CA SER A 234 -6.44 -25.03 -11.36
C SER A 234 -6.18 -24.45 -9.96
N LEU A 235 -6.10 -25.30 -8.94
CA LEU A 235 -5.77 -24.90 -7.57
C LEU A 235 -4.38 -24.26 -7.50
N THR A 236 -3.40 -24.87 -8.18
CA THR A 236 -2.03 -24.34 -8.26
C THR A 236 -2.02 -22.97 -8.92
N ALA A 237 -2.70 -22.82 -10.06
CA ALA A 237 -2.80 -21.53 -10.75
C ALA A 237 -3.48 -20.45 -9.89
N ARG A 238 -4.50 -20.81 -9.11
CA ARG A 238 -5.16 -19.87 -8.18
C ARG A 238 -4.27 -19.47 -7.01
N ARG A 239 -3.45 -20.39 -6.50
CA ARG A 239 -2.44 -20.06 -5.48
C ARG A 239 -1.37 -19.13 -6.02
N ASP A 240 -0.91 -19.34 -7.26
CA ASP A 240 0.02 -18.43 -7.91
C ASP A 240 -0.61 -17.05 -8.10
N GLU A 241 -1.86 -16.98 -8.57
CA GLU A 241 -2.63 -15.73 -8.68
C GLU A 241 -2.74 -15.01 -7.32
N LEU A 242 -3.02 -15.74 -6.23
CA LEU A 242 -3.08 -15.19 -4.88
C LEU A 242 -1.75 -14.52 -4.49
N THR A 243 -0.61 -15.19 -4.75
CA THR A 243 0.71 -14.62 -4.41
C THR A 243 1.01 -13.35 -5.21
N VAL A 244 0.59 -13.29 -6.48
CA VAL A 244 0.72 -12.11 -7.32
C VAL A 244 -0.14 -10.95 -6.80
N LEU A 245 -1.39 -11.23 -6.42
CA LEU A 245 -2.29 -10.21 -5.84
C LEU A 245 -1.76 -9.69 -4.50
N GLU A 246 -1.22 -10.56 -3.64
CA GLU A 246 -0.60 -10.17 -2.38
C GLU A 246 0.61 -9.25 -2.60
N ALA A 247 1.46 -9.55 -3.60
CA ALA A 247 2.57 -8.69 -3.98
C ALA A 247 2.10 -7.33 -4.50
N GLN A 248 1.12 -7.30 -5.41
CA GLN A 248 0.55 -6.06 -5.95
C GLN A 248 -0.05 -5.18 -4.85
N LEU A 249 -0.76 -5.77 -3.89
CA LEU A 249 -1.33 -5.04 -2.77
C LEU A 249 -0.24 -4.44 -1.87
N GLY A 250 0.86 -5.17 -1.65
CA GLY A 250 2.04 -4.67 -0.96
C GLY A 250 2.69 -3.48 -1.67
N GLU A 251 2.86 -3.57 -2.99
CA GLU A 251 3.42 -2.49 -3.82
C GLU A 251 2.54 -1.25 -3.81
N LEU A 252 1.22 -1.40 -3.95
CA LEU A 252 0.25 -0.30 -3.87
C LEU A 252 0.34 0.42 -2.53
N ARG A 253 0.45 -0.34 -1.42
CA ARG A 253 0.58 0.24 -0.08
C ARG A 253 1.87 1.05 0.08
N VAL A 254 3.00 0.49 -0.33
CA VAL A 254 4.30 1.19 -0.26
C VAL A 254 4.30 2.45 -1.14
N ALA A 255 3.73 2.37 -2.33
CA ALA A 255 3.60 3.52 -3.22
C ALA A 255 2.72 4.62 -2.61
N ALA A 256 1.59 4.26 -2.01
CA ALA A 256 0.70 5.20 -1.32
C ALA A 256 1.39 5.88 -0.12
N ASP A 257 2.04 5.09 0.75
CA ASP A 257 2.73 5.60 1.92
C ASP A 257 3.88 6.55 1.55
N ARG A 258 4.65 6.20 0.52
CA ARG A 258 5.73 7.05 -0.01
C ARG A 258 5.19 8.38 -0.52
N LYS A 259 4.13 8.33 -1.32
CA LYS A 259 3.52 9.51 -1.93
C LYS A 259 2.96 10.46 -0.86
N ARG A 260 2.33 9.90 0.17
CA ARG A 260 1.87 10.65 1.35
C ARG A 260 3.03 11.30 2.11
N ALA A 261 4.11 10.57 2.36
CA ALA A 261 5.27 11.10 3.07
C ALA A 261 5.96 12.23 2.30
N GLU A 262 6.11 12.10 0.98
CA GLU A 262 6.68 13.14 0.11
C GLU A 262 5.84 14.44 0.17
N GLN A 263 4.51 14.31 0.21
CA GLN A 263 3.59 15.46 0.30
C GLN A 263 3.63 16.14 1.67
N GLU A 264 3.57 15.37 2.76
CA GLU A 264 3.67 15.89 4.12
C GLU A 264 5.00 16.63 4.34
N ALA A 265 6.11 16.10 3.79
CA ALA A 265 7.41 16.75 3.85
C ALA A 265 7.42 18.09 3.08
N SER A 266 6.85 18.13 1.87
CA SER A 266 6.79 19.36 1.06
C SER A 266 5.94 20.44 1.74
N LEU A 267 4.80 20.08 2.32
CA LEU A 267 3.92 21.02 3.03
C LEU A 267 4.61 21.62 4.26
N ASN A 268 5.22 20.77 5.08
CA ASN A 268 5.92 21.21 6.28
C ASN A 268 7.07 22.16 5.95
N ALA A 269 7.85 21.87 4.91
CA ALA A 269 8.95 22.74 4.48
C ALA A 269 8.46 24.14 4.06
N THR A 270 7.35 24.24 3.33
CA THR A 270 6.79 25.53 2.90
C THR A 270 6.19 26.31 4.07
N LEU A 271 5.51 25.65 5.00
CA LEU A 271 4.98 26.29 6.20
C LEU A 271 6.10 26.84 7.09
N GLU A 272 7.18 26.08 7.29
CA GLU A 272 8.37 26.56 8.02
C GLU A 272 9.03 27.75 7.32
N ALA A 273 9.19 27.70 6.00
CA ALA A 273 9.77 28.81 5.22
C ALA A 273 8.93 30.08 5.34
N LYS A 274 7.60 29.98 5.17
CA LYS A 274 6.68 31.11 5.29
C LYS A 274 6.74 31.74 6.68
N GLY A 275 6.64 30.95 7.75
CA GLY A 275 6.69 31.45 9.12
C GLY A 275 8.02 32.16 9.46
N ASN A 276 9.15 31.66 8.94
CA ASN A 276 10.45 32.31 9.13
C ASN A 276 10.52 33.68 8.44
N VAL A 277 10.05 33.79 7.19
CA VAL A 277 10.08 35.07 6.45
C VAL A 277 9.10 36.06 7.05
N GLU A 278 7.91 35.63 7.47
CA GLU A 278 6.93 36.48 8.17
C GLU A 278 7.51 37.08 9.46
N GLN A 279 8.21 36.27 10.26
CA GLN A 279 8.88 36.76 11.47
C GLN A 279 9.97 37.79 11.13
N GLN A 280 10.80 37.52 10.12
CA GLN A 280 11.84 38.46 9.72
C GLN A 280 11.28 39.78 9.18
N VAL A 281 10.14 39.74 8.48
CA VAL A 281 9.46 40.96 8.02
C VAL A 281 8.94 41.75 9.21
N ALA A 282 8.30 41.10 10.20
CA ALA A 282 7.83 41.78 11.40
C ALA A 282 8.97 42.45 12.19
N ASP A 283 10.08 41.73 12.40
CA ASP A 283 11.27 42.25 13.09
C ASP A 283 11.87 43.45 12.34
N ASN A 284 11.94 43.38 11.01
CA ASN A 284 12.48 44.46 10.17
C ASN A 284 11.52 45.66 10.06
N GLU A 285 10.21 45.45 10.09
CA GLU A 285 9.21 46.54 10.14
C GLU A 285 9.28 47.29 11.47
N GLU A 286 9.46 46.59 12.58
CA GLU A 286 9.68 47.21 13.89
C GLU A 286 10.99 48.00 13.92
N ALA A 287 12.07 47.43 13.39
CA ALA A 287 13.35 48.13 13.23
C ALA A 287 13.23 49.37 12.33
N ALA A 288 12.41 49.31 11.28
CA ALA A 288 12.19 50.44 10.37
C ALA A 288 11.43 51.57 11.04
N ALA A 289 10.38 51.25 11.81
CA ALA A 289 9.65 52.23 12.60
C ALA A 289 10.55 52.88 13.68
N ALA A 290 11.43 52.11 14.31
CA ALA A 290 12.39 52.65 15.28
C ALA A 290 13.43 53.57 14.61
N ALA A 291 13.98 53.16 13.45
CA ALA A 291 14.92 53.96 12.68
C ALA A 291 14.30 55.27 12.18
N GLU A 292 13.04 55.23 11.73
CA GLU A 292 12.31 56.43 11.31
C GLU A 292 12.09 57.42 12.46
N ARG A 293 11.69 56.92 13.65
CA ARG A 293 11.56 57.76 14.84
C ARG A 293 12.89 58.41 15.23
N LEU A 294 13.99 57.66 15.17
CA LEU A 294 15.32 58.20 15.46
C LEU A 294 15.73 59.27 14.44
N ALA A 295 15.50 59.04 13.14
CA ALA A 295 15.78 60.03 12.10
C ALA A 295 14.94 61.31 12.28
N GLN A 296 13.67 61.19 12.67
CA GLN A 296 12.81 62.33 13.01
C GLN A 296 13.35 63.11 14.22
N GLN A 297 13.81 62.41 15.27
CA GLN A 297 14.43 63.03 16.45
C GLN A 297 15.72 63.77 16.10
N LEU A 298 16.62 63.14 15.33
CA LEU A 298 17.87 63.76 14.89
C LEU A 298 17.63 64.96 13.96
N THR A 299 16.60 64.88 13.10
CA THR A 299 16.21 66.00 12.24
C THR A 299 15.69 67.18 13.06
N ALA A 300 14.82 66.91 14.04
CA ALA A 300 14.34 67.93 14.97
C ALA A 300 15.49 68.55 15.76
N GLN A 301 16.41 67.74 16.29
CA GLN A 301 17.59 68.18 17.04
C GLN A 301 18.52 69.03 16.17
N ALA A 302 18.84 68.60 14.95
CA ALA A 302 19.66 69.36 14.02
C ALA A 302 19.01 70.71 13.64
N SER A 303 17.69 70.73 13.42
CA SER A 303 16.96 71.97 13.13
C SER A 303 16.95 72.94 14.32
N ALA A 304 16.78 72.42 15.54
CA ALA A 304 16.81 73.22 16.77
C ALA A 304 18.21 73.77 17.06
N GLN A 305 19.26 72.95 16.91
CA GLN A 305 20.65 73.39 17.03
C GLN A 305 20.99 74.46 16.00
N GLN A 306 20.54 74.30 14.75
CA GLN A 306 20.79 75.28 13.71
C GLN A 306 20.06 76.60 13.95
N ALA A 307 18.79 76.56 14.39
CA ALA A 307 18.06 77.76 14.80
C ALA A 307 18.74 78.48 15.97
N ALA A 308 19.24 77.74 16.97
CA ALA A 308 19.96 78.30 18.11
C ALA A 308 21.30 78.94 17.70
N ILE A 309 22.04 78.34 16.77
CA ILE A 309 23.28 78.90 16.23
C ILE A 309 22.99 80.20 15.45
N GLU A 310 21.96 80.21 14.59
CA GLU A 310 21.56 81.41 13.85
C GLU A 310 21.08 82.52 14.77
N GLU A 311 20.31 82.20 15.81
CA GLU A 311 19.88 83.17 16.82
C GLU A 311 21.06 83.73 17.63
N ALA A 312 22.01 82.88 18.03
CA ALA A 312 23.24 83.30 18.72
C ALA A 312 24.10 84.21 17.83
N LYS A 313 24.24 83.90 16.54
CA LYS A 313 24.90 84.77 15.55
C LYS A 313 24.19 86.12 15.40
N ARG A 314 22.86 86.12 15.36
CA ARG A 314 22.04 87.35 15.32
C ARG A 314 22.25 88.21 16.56
N ARG A 315 22.16 87.64 17.75
CA ARG A 315 22.38 88.35 19.03
C ARG A 315 23.82 88.87 19.14
N ALA A 316 24.82 88.08 18.73
CA ALA A 316 26.21 88.52 18.71
C ALA A 316 26.44 89.68 17.71
N ALA A 317 25.80 89.65 16.54
CA ALA A 317 25.84 90.75 15.58
C ALA A 317 25.15 92.02 16.11
N GLU A 318 24.01 91.88 16.79
CA GLU A 318 23.31 92.99 17.46
C GLU A 318 24.14 93.58 18.62
N GLU A 319 24.77 92.75 19.45
CA GLU A 319 25.66 93.19 20.52
C GLU A 319 26.94 93.85 19.99
N ALA A 320 27.53 93.33 18.91
CA ALA A 320 28.67 93.94 18.24
C ALA A 320 28.30 95.30 17.64
N ALA A 321 27.10 95.43 17.04
CA ALA A 321 26.58 96.70 16.55
C ALA A 321 26.33 97.71 17.69
N ARG A 322 25.81 97.26 18.84
CA ARG A 322 25.65 98.09 20.04
C ARG A 322 26.99 98.53 20.64
N ARG A 323 28.00 97.65 20.68
CA ARG A 323 29.36 97.99 21.12
C ARG A 323 30.04 98.96 20.18
N ALA A 324 29.91 98.77 18.86
CA ALA A 324 30.41 99.70 17.86
C ALA A 324 29.75 101.09 17.95
N ALA A 325 28.44 101.14 18.20
CA ALA A 325 27.72 102.39 18.44
C ALA A 325 28.13 103.08 19.75
N ALA A 326 28.38 102.31 20.82
CA ALA A 326 28.90 102.84 22.09
C ALA A 326 30.36 103.33 22.00
N GLU A 327 31.20 102.65 21.22
CA GLU A 327 32.58 103.08 20.94
C GLU A 327 32.64 104.30 20.02
N GLN A 328 31.69 104.49 19.11
CA GLN A 328 31.53 105.72 18.33
C GLN A 328 31.08 106.89 19.20
N ALA A 329 30.14 106.68 20.13
CA ALA A 329 29.68 107.70 21.08
C ALA A 329 30.73 108.10 22.14
N ALA A 330 31.75 107.27 22.39
CA ALA A 330 32.87 107.57 23.29
C ALA A 330 34.06 108.28 22.61
N ARG A 331 33.98 108.53 21.29
CA ARG A 331 35.00 109.23 20.49
C ARG A 331 34.58 110.64 20.04
N GLU A 332 33.39 111.09 20.45
CA GLU A 332 32.91 112.48 20.36
C GLU A 332 33.05 113.18 21.72
#